data_AF-A0A3C1MW68-F1
#
_entry.id   AF-A0A3C1MW68-F1
#
_cell.length_a   1.000
_cell.length_b   1.000
_cell.length_c   1.000
_cell.angle_alpha   90.00
_cell.angle_beta   90.00
_cell.angle_gamma   90.00
#
_symmetry.space_group_name_H-M   'P 1'
#
loop_
_entity.id
_entity.type
_entity.pdbx_description
1 polymer ?
#
loop_
_entity_poly.entity_id
_entity_poly.type
_entity_poly.pdbx_seq_one_letter_code
_entity_poly.pdbx_strand_id
1 'polypeptide(L)'
;MTLIPNPLCAVGAHGWDHPDWVGDFYPDEMPPEWRLSYYNHTFTCCYLDYAEWAQQDEATLAQWVDDTLPRFRLVLQAPALPLSVQDSASLAILAPRLGMLADAAGLSEQIIWLPDEPDWRQLAMQIQARAAQGVRSYVLSRESRLSQLQQAVTLVDVLGY
;
A
#
# COMPACT_ATOMS: atom_id res chain seq x y z
N MET A 1 13.02 -15.15 17.38
CA MET A 1 12.64 -14.17 16.33
C MET A 1 11.49 -14.76 15.55
N THR A 2 10.27 -14.43 15.92
CA THR A 2 9.08 -14.89 15.21
C THR A 2 9.05 -14.17 13.87
N LEU A 3 9.36 -14.88 12.79
CA LEU A 3 9.08 -14.41 11.44
C LEU A 3 7.56 -14.31 11.36
N ILE A 4 6.99 -13.13 11.59
CA ILE A 4 5.58 -12.89 11.29
C ILE A 4 5.46 -13.14 9.78
N PRO A 5 4.68 -14.15 9.34
CA PRO A 5 4.54 -14.41 7.92
C PRO A 5 4.00 -13.14 7.26
N ASN A 6 4.71 -12.68 6.23
CA ASN A 6 4.29 -11.53 5.46
C ASN A 6 3.11 -11.98 4.59
N PRO A 7 1.95 -11.30 4.65
CA PRO A 7 0.76 -11.73 3.92
C PRO A 7 1.04 -11.91 2.42
N LEU A 8 0.43 -12.94 1.82
CA LEU A 8 0.53 -13.20 0.38
C LEU A 8 -0.27 -12.15 -0.42
N CYS A 9 -1.22 -11.48 0.22
CA CYS A 9 -2.02 -10.41 -0.34
C CYS A 9 -2.07 -9.22 0.62
N ALA A 10 -1.69 -8.03 0.17
CA ALA A 10 -1.80 -6.80 0.96
C ALA A 10 -2.89 -5.89 0.40
N VAL A 11 -3.62 -5.20 1.27
CA VAL A 11 -4.70 -4.28 0.90
C VAL A 11 -4.35 -2.87 1.32
N GLY A 12 -4.62 -1.90 0.45
CA GLY A 12 -4.30 -0.50 0.67
C GLY A 12 -4.92 0.44 -0.35
N ALA A 13 -4.47 1.68 -0.34
CA ALA A 13 -4.96 2.75 -1.22
C ALA A 13 -3.79 3.51 -1.86
N HIS A 14 -4.11 4.28 -2.89
CA HIS A 14 -3.24 5.38 -3.36
C HIS A 14 -3.21 6.46 -2.27
N GLY A 15 -2.06 6.61 -1.62
CA GLY A 15 -1.90 7.50 -0.47
C GLY A 15 -2.71 7.03 0.75
N TRP A 16 -2.45 7.66 1.88
CA TRP A 16 -3.22 7.49 3.13
C TRP A 16 -3.99 8.76 3.50
N ASP A 17 -3.55 9.92 3.02
CA ASP A 17 -4.03 11.21 3.51
C ASP A 17 -5.30 11.69 2.79
N HIS A 18 -6.43 11.05 3.10
CA HIS A 18 -7.73 11.32 2.49
C HIS A 18 -8.63 12.10 3.46
N PRO A 19 -8.96 13.39 3.18
CA PRO A 19 -9.80 14.21 4.07
C PRO A 19 -11.21 13.64 4.29
N ASP A 20 -11.76 13.01 3.26
CA ASP A 20 -13.06 12.35 3.22
C ASP A 20 -13.11 11.05 4.04
N TRP A 21 -12.01 10.63 4.66
CA TRP A 21 -11.96 9.56 5.65
C TRP A 21 -12.10 10.06 7.09
N VAL A 22 -12.07 11.38 7.32
CA VAL A 22 -12.27 11.96 8.65
C VAL A 22 -13.73 11.79 9.07
N GLY A 23 -13.94 11.33 10.32
CA GLY A 23 -15.25 10.99 10.88
C GLY A 23 -15.63 9.51 10.67
N ASP A 24 -15.28 8.93 9.51
CA ASP A 24 -15.61 7.53 9.18
C ASP A 24 -14.49 6.53 9.50
N PHE A 25 -13.23 6.93 9.30
CA PHE A 25 -12.04 6.11 9.55
C PHE A 25 -11.03 6.83 10.44
N TYR A 26 -10.66 8.06 10.09
CA TYR A 26 -9.84 8.91 10.94
C TYR A 26 -10.72 9.63 11.97
N PRO A 27 -10.37 9.62 13.26
CA PRO A 27 -11.02 10.46 14.25
C PRO A 27 -11.03 11.95 13.86
N ASP A 28 -12.11 12.67 14.19
CA ASP A 28 -12.33 14.07 13.78
C ASP A 28 -11.17 15.01 14.12
N GLU A 29 -10.55 14.82 15.29
CA GLU A 29 -9.47 15.68 15.80
C GLU A 29 -8.07 15.10 15.54
N MET A 30 -7.94 14.10 14.66
CA MET A 30 -6.65 13.47 14.36
C MET A 30 -5.73 14.39 13.54
N PRO A 31 -4.52 14.72 14.05
CA PRO A 31 -3.52 15.44 13.29
C PRO A 31 -3.10 14.66 12.02
N PRO A 32 -2.85 15.33 10.88
CA PRO A 32 -2.43 14.67 9.64
C PRO A 32 -1.17 13.81 9.78
N GLU A 33 -0.21 14.24 10.60
CA GLU A 33 1.04 13.52 10.88
C GLU A 33 0.82 12.14 11.53
N TRP A 34 -0.31 11.92 12.22
CA TRP A 34 -0.63 10.63 12.82
C TRP A 34 -1.40 9.70 11.88
N ARG A 35 -1.88 10.19 10.73
CA ARG A 35 -2.72 9.41 9.81
C ARG A 35 -2.01 8.20 9.27
N LEU A 36 -0.72 8.30 8.93
CA LEU A 36 0.05 7.13 8.45
C LEU A 36 0.18 6.06 9.55
N SER A 37 0.47 6.47 10.78
CA SER A 37 0.56 5.57 11.94
C SER A 37 -0.77 4.84 12.18
N TYR A 38 -1.89 5.57 12.07
CA TYR A 38 -3.22 5.00 12.21
C TYR A 38 -3.59 4.08 11.03
N TYR A 39 -3.34 4.53 9.80
CA TYR A 39 -3.64 3.84 8.56
C TYR A 39 -3.04 2.43 8.52
N ASN A 40 -1.77 2.29 8.91
CA ASN A 40 -1.04 1.03 8.79
C ASN A 40 -1.46 -0.06 9.80
N HIS A 41 -2.33 0.27 10.74
CA HIS A 41 -2.97 -0.71 11.61
C HIS A 41 -4.09 -1.48 10.89
N THR A 42 -4.81 -0.83 9.98
CA THR A 42 -5.91 -1.43 9.22
C THR A 42 -5.44 -1.93 7.86
N PHE A 43 -4.67 -1.13 7.12
CA PHE A 43 -4.19 -1.45 5.78
C PHE A 43 -2.72 -1.86 5.82
N THR A 44 -2.35 -2.86 5.03
CA THR A 44 -1.01 -3.46 5.07
C THR A 44 -0.10 -2.97 3.93
N CYS A 45 -0.63 -2.18 3.00
CA CYS A 45 0.18 -1.48 2.03
C CYS A 45 -0.35 -0.09 1.71
N CYS A 46 0.49 0.73 1.07
CA CYS A 46 0.08 1.97 0.43
C CYS A 46 0.82 2.13 -0.89
N TYR A 47 0.10 2.61 -1.89
CA TYR A 47 0.64 2.97 -3.18
C TYR A 47 0.99 4.45 -3.24
N LEU A 48 2.17 4.77 -3.77
CA LEU A 48 2.60 6.14 -4.04
C LEU A 48 3.18 6.25 -5.46
N ASP A 49 2.69 7.24 -6.18
CA ASP A 49 3.26 7.69 -7.45
C ASP A 49 4.65 8.29 -7.22
N TYR A 50 5.43 8.37 -8.30
CA TYR A 50 6.79 8.90 -8.26
C TYR A 50 6.87 10.28 -7.59
N ALA A 51 5.95 11.19 -7.94
CA ALA A 51 5.94 12.55 -7.41
C ALA A 51 5.74 12.59 -5.88
N GLU A 52 4.98 11.67 -5.31
CA GLU A 52 4.61 11.71 -3.89
C GLU A 52 5.78 11.37 -2.98
N TRP A 53 6.62 10.42 -3.37
CA TRP A 53 7.80 10.02 -2.58
C TRP A 53 9.08 10.75 -2.99
N ALA A 54 9.23 11.13 -4.27
CA ALA A 54 10.45 11.79 -4.75
C ALA A 54 10.61 13.24 -4.26
N GLN A 55 9.50 13.91 -3.94
CA GLN A 55 9.53 15.29 -3.43
C GLN A 55 9.79 15.38 -1.92
N GLN A 56 9.77 14.26 -1.21
CA GLN A 56 9.97 14.25 0.25
C GLN A 56 11.45 14.37 0.58
N ASP A 57 11.72 15.03 1.70
CA ASP A 57 13.06 15.01 2.28
C ASP A 57 13.35 13.68 2.98
N GLU A 58 14.65 13.42 3.21
CA GLU A 58 15.12 12.17 3.83
C GLU A 58 14.55 11.96 5.25
N ALA A 59 14.31 13.04 6.00
CA ALA A 59 13.77 12.98 7.35
C ALA A 59 12.31 12.49 7.33
N THR A 60 11.51 12.98 6.38
CA THR A 60 10.11 12.57 6.19
C THR A 60 10.02 11.12 5.76
N LEU A 61 10.89 10.68 4.83
CA LEU A 61 10.93 9.29 4.40
C LEU A 61 11.35 8.34 5.54
N ALA A 62 12.30 8.76 6.39
CA ALA A 62 12.69 8.00 7.57
C ALA A 62 11.53 7.90 8.58
N GLN A 63 10.81 9.01 8.80
CA GLN A 63 9.63 9.03 9.67
C GLN A 63 8.54 8.06 9.18
N TRP A 64 8.30 7.96 7.87
CA TRP A 64 7.35 6.97 7.33
C TRP A 64 7.74 5.52 7.67
N VAL A 65 9.05 5.21 7.66
CA VAL A 65 9.54 3.89 8.04
C VAL A 65 9.33 3.62 9.53
N ASP A 66 9.56 4.62 10.36
CA ASP A 66 9.43 4.54 11.82
C ASP A 66 7.97 4.45 12.28
N ASP A 67 7.06 5.18 11.64
CA ASP A 67 5.64 5.21 11.99
C ASP A 67 4.84 4.00 11.52
N THR A 68 5.44 3.15 10.68
CA THR A 68 4.76 2.00 10.07
C THR A 68 5.20 0.68 10.68
N LEU A 69 4.23 -0.22 10.89
CA LEU A 69 4.50 -1.57 11.37
C LEU A 69 5.44 -2.35 10.42
N PRO A 70 6.24 -3.31 10.91
CA PRO A 70 7.14 -4.11 10.08
C PRO A 70 6.46 -4.90 8.94
N ARG A 71 5.15 -5.16 9.04
CA ARG A 71 4.34 -5.82 7.99
C ARG A 71 3.88 -4.88 6.88
N PHE A 72 3.93 -3.56 7.11
CA PHE A 72 3.47 -2.56 6.16
C PHE A 72 4.38 -2.49 4.95
N ARG A 73 3.81 -2.31 3.76
CA ARG A 73 4.56 -2.26 2.50
C ARG A 73 4.21 -1.03 1.67
N LEU A 74 5.24 -0.32 1.24
CA LEU A 74 5.15 0.75 0.26
C LEU A 74 5.28 0.17 -1.15
N VAL A 75 4.30 0.43 -1.99
CA VAL A 75 4.27 0.07 -3.40
C VAL A 75 4.52 1.34 -4.19
N LEU A 76 5.71 1.46 -4.79
CA LEU A 76 6.17 2.71 -5.37
C LEU A 76 6.19 2.64 -6.90
N GLN A 77 5.68 3.68 -7.54
CA GLN A 77 5.97 3.91 -8.95
C GLN A 77 7.40 4.39 -9.12
N ALA A 78 8.16 3.68 -9.94
CA ALA A 78 9.52 4.02 -10.31
C ALA A 78 9.54 5.21 -11.28
N PRO A 79 10.56 6.09 -11.21
CA PRO A 79 10.81 7.06 -12.27
C PRO A 79 11.29 6.38 -13.54
N ALA A 80 11.42 7.16 -14.61
CA ALA A 80 12.13 6.72 -15.79
C ALA A 80 13.57 6.32 -15.43
N LEU A 81 14.01 5.17 -15.90
CA LEU A 81 15.37 4.68 -15.68
C LEU A 81 16.38 5.42 -16.59
N PRO A 82 17.63 5.61 -16.15
CA PRO A 82 18.21 5.18 -14.87
C PRO A 82 17.77 6.04 -13.68
N LEU A 83 17.76 5.45 -12.47
CA LEU A 83 17.48 6.17 -11.22
C LEU A 83 18.49 7.29 -11.00
N SER A 84 18.03 8.44 -10.52
CA SER A 84 18.94 9.49 -10.06
C SER A 84 19.63 9.11 -8.76
N VAL A 85 20.67 9.86 -8.37
CA VAL A 85 21.32 9.70 -7.06
C VAL A 85 20.33 9.98 -5.93
N GLN A 86 19.45 10.97 -6.10
CA GLN A 86 18.42 11.30 -5.11
C GLN A 86 17.42 10.16 -4.96
N ASP A 87 16.91 9.62 -6.07
CA ASP A 87 15.97 8.49 -6.04
C ASP A 87 16.58 7.29 -5.33
N SER A 88 17.86 7.02 -5.62
CA SER A 88 18.60 5.91 -5.02
C SER A 88 18.75 6.10 -3.50
N ALA A 89 18.99 7.32 -3.04
CA ALA A 89 19.06 7.66 -1.61
C ALA A 89 17.70 7.51 -0.93
N SER A 90 16.63 8.05 -1.52
CA SER A 90 15.26 7.92 -1.01
C SER A 90 14.83 6.45 -0.91
N LEU A 91 15.11 5.64 -1.95
CA LEU A 91 14.81 4.21 -1.94
C LEU A 91 15.62 3.43 -0.90
N ALA A 92 16.87 3.84 -0.61
CA ALA A 92 17.67 3.23 0.44
C ALA A 92 17.05 3.45 1.83
N ILE A 93 16.48 4.64 2.07
CA ILE A 93 15.75 4.95 3.32
C ILE A 93 14.48 4.10 3.40
N LEU A 94 13.70 4.03 2.32
CA LEU A 94 12.43 3.30 2.27
C LEU A 94 12.59 1.77 2.21
N ALA A 95 13.80 1.25 1.99
CA ALA A 95 14.09 -0.17 1.82
C ALA A 95 13.45 -1.09 2.90
N PRO A 96 13.39 -0.73 4.21
CA PRO A 96 12.76 -1.56 5.23
C PRO A 96 11.25 -1.73 5.08
N ARG A 97 10.59 -0.88 4.29
CA ARG A 97 9.15 -0.94 3.99
C ARG A 97 8.86 -1.16 2.51
N LEU A 98 9.87 -1.20 1.63
CA LEU A 98 9.67 -1.38 0.21
C LEU A 98 9.03 -2.75 -0.09
N GLY A 99 7.83 -2.73 -0.66
CA GLY A 99 7.12 -3.91 -1.14
C GLY A 99 7.34 -4.17 -2.61
N MET A 100 7.30 -3.12 -3.42
CA MET A 100 7.49 -3.18 -4.87
C MET A 100 7.96 -1.82 -5.38
N LEU A 101 8.82 -1.85 -6.40
CA LEU A 101 9.23 -0.71 -7.20
C LEU A 101 9.11 -1.13 -8.67
N ALA A 102 8.23 -0.51 -9.43
CA ALA A 102 8.05 -0.78 -10.85
C ALA A 102 7.55 0.46 -11.58
N ASP A 103 7.76 0.52 -12.89
CA ASP A 103 7.09 1.51 -13.71
C ASP A 103 5.57 1.25 -13.78
N ALA A 104 4.80 2.16 -14.40
CA ALA A 104 3.35 2.03 -14.48
C ALA A 104 2.89 0.70 -15.11
N ALA A 105 3.66 0.16 -16.07
CA ALA A 105 3.35 -1.11 -16.71
C ALA A 105 3.56 -2.29 -15.75
N GLY A 106 4.73 -2.37 -15.09
CA GLY A 106 5.03 -3.44 -14.14
C GLY A 106 4.12 -3.40 -12.89
N LEU A 107 3.71 -2.21 -12.46
CA LEU A 107 2.70 -2.07 -11.40
C LEU A 107 1.35 -2.67 -11.81
N SER A 108 0.91 -2.45 -13.05
CA SER A 108 -0.37 -2.97 -13.54
C SER A 108 -0.45 -4.50 -13.58
N GLU A 109 0.70 -5.19 -13.63
CA GLU A 109 0.75 -6.66 -13.58
C GLU A 109 0.56 -7.19 -12.16
N GLN A 110 1.10 -6.51 -11.15
CA GLN A 110 1.13 -6.98 -9.76
C GLN A 110 0.01 -6.41 -8.88
N ILE A 111 -0.52 -5.25 -9.26
CA ILE A 111 -1.63 -4.59 -8.56
C ILE A 111 -2.97 -5.05 -9.14
N ILE A 112 -3.89 -5.42 -8.26
CA ILE A 112 -5.30 -5.56 -8.57
C ILE A 112 -5.98 -4.25 -8.15
N TRP A 113 -6.25 -3.38 -9.12
CA TRP A 113 -6.98 -2.14 -8.87
C TRP A 113 -8.46 -2.46 -8.62
N LEU A 114 -9.00 -1.99 -7.49
CA LEU A 114 -10.43 -2.07 -7.23
C LEU A 114 -11.17 -1.17 -8.23
N PRO A 115 -12.10 -1.72 -9.03
CA PRO A 115 -12.95 -0.92 -9.89
C PRO A 115 -14.05 -0.24 -9.06
N ASP A 116 -14.79 0.67 -9.69
CA ASP A 116 -15.91 1.36 -9.05
C ASP A 116 -16.95 0.42 -8.45
N GLU A 117 -17.24 -0.67 -9.15
CA GLU A 117 -18.18 -1.71 -8.74
C GLU A 117 -17.45 -3.06 -8.75
N PRO A 118 -16.82 -3.45 -7.62
CA PRO A 118 -16.03 -4.68 -7.55
C PRO A 118 -16.93 -5.92 -7.55
N ASP A 119 -16.61 -6.88 -8.43
CA ASP A 119 -17.06 -8.26 -8.29
C ASP A 119 -16.16 -8.98 -7.27
N TRP A 120 -16.65 -9.11 -6.04
CA TRP A 120 -15.94 -9.73 -4.92
C TRP A 120 -15.59 -11.19 -5.18
N ARG A 121 -16.42 -11.92 -5.93
CA ARG A 121 -16.14 -13.31 -6.29
C ARG A 121 -14.98 -13.36 -7.28
N GLN A 122 -15.00 -12.49 -8.29
CA GLN A 122 -13.91 -12.40 -9.25
C GLN A 122 -12.60 -11.98 -8.58
N LEU A 123 -12.64 -11.01 -7.66
CA LEU A 123 -11.47 -10.60 -6.88
C LEU A 123 -10.89 -11.76 -6.08
N ALA A 124 -11.74 -12.53 -5.38
CA ALA A 124 -11.31 -13.71 -4.62
C ALA A 124 -10.59 -14.75 -5.50
N MET A 125 -11.16 -15.06 -6.67
CA MET A 125 -10.54 -15.99 -7.62
C MET A 125 -9.18 -15.49 -8.12
N GLN A 126 -9.05 -14.19 -8.39
CA GLN A 126 -7.79 -13.60 -8.84
C GLN A 126 -6.72 -13.68 -7.73
N ILE A 127 -7.07 -13.35 -6.49
CA ILE A 127 -6.16 -13.44 -5.33
C ILE A 127 -5.69 -14.89 -5.15
N GLN A 128 -6.62 -15.85 -5.16
CA GLN A 128 -6.30 -17.27 -5.01
C GLN A 128 -5.41 -17.79 -6.15
N ALA A 129 -5.68 -17.40 -7.40
CA ALA A 129 -4.87 -17.82 -8.55
C ALA A 129 -3.43 -17.30 -8.46
N ARG A 130 -3.23 -16.06 -8.03
CA ARG A 130 -1.89 -15.47 -7.81
C ARG A 130 -1.17 -16.11 -6.64
N ALA A 131 -1.88 -16.31 -5.52
CA ALA A 131 -1.33 -17.00 -4.35
C ALA A 131 -0.89 -18.44 -4.66
N ALA A 132 -1.64 -19.18 -5.48
CA ALA A 132 -1.29 -20.52 -5.94
C ALA A 132 0.01 -20.56 -6.78
N GLN A 133 0.39 -19.43 -7.39
CA GLN A 133 1.64 -19.27 -8.14
C GLN A 133 2.78 -18.73 -7.24
N GLY A 134 2.53 -18.52 -5.95
CA GLY A 134 3.49 -17.90 -5.02
C GLY A 134 3.72 -16.41 -5.28
N VAL A 135 2.85 -15.77 -6.08
CA VAL A 135 2.97 -14.36 -6.44
C VAL A 135 2.29 -13.51 -5.37
N ARG A 136 3.03 -12.55 -4.81
CA ARG A 136 2.43 -11.55 -3.91
C ARG A 136 1.50 -10.64 -4.70
N SER A 137 0.33 -10.37 -4.14
CA SER A 137 -0.66 -9.48 -4.74
C SER A 137 -0.86 -8.23 -3.88
N TYR A 138 -1.16 -7.12 -4.53
CA TYR A 138 -1.57 -5.88 -3.87
C TYR A 138 -2.96 -5.50 -4.38
N VAL A 139 -3.95 -5.47 -3.49
CA VAL A 139 -5.29 -4.97 -3.81
C VAL A 139 -5.32 -3.50 -3.41
N LEU A 140 -5.46 -2.62 -4.40
CA LEU A 140 -5.34 -1.18 -4.19
C LEU A 140 -6.57 -0.45 -4.71
N SER A 141 -7.06 0.52 -3.94
CA SER A 141 -8.05 1.48 -4.45
C SER A 141 -7.36 2.74 -4.95
N ARG A 142 -7.73 3.20 -6.16
CA ARG A 142 -7.34 4.52 -6.67
C ARG A 142 -8.16 5.65 -6.07
N GLU A 143 -9.42 5.35 -5.80
CA GLU A 143 -10.35 6.28 -5.21
C GLU A 143 -10.38 6.08 -3.70
N SER A 144 -10.63 7.13 -2.95
CA SER A 144 -10.71 7.15 -1.48
C SER A 144 -11.97 6.43 -0.96
N ARG A 145 -12.36 5.31 -1.56
CA ARG A 145 -13.56 4.51 -1.24
C ARG A 145 -13.30 3.57 -0.07
N LEU A 146 -13.38 4.11 1.13
CA LEU A 146 -13.11 3.41 2.39
C LEU A 146 -13.90 2.09 2.53
N SER A 147 -15.20 2.08 2.20
CA SER A 147 -16.06 0.91 2.37
C SER A 147 -15.59 -0.29 1.54
N GLN A 148 -15.15 -0.05 0.30
CA GLN A 148 -14.63 -1.09 -0.58
C GLN A 148 -13.29 -1.62 -0.07
N LEU A 149 -12.44 -0.75 0.45
CA LEU A 149 -11.18 -1.15 1.08
C LEU A 149 -11.40 -2.05 2.30
N GLN A 150 -12.36 -1.70 3.16
CA GLN A 150 -12.72 -2.52 4.33
C GLN A 150 -13.31 -3.89 3.92
N GLN A 151 -14.11 -3.93 2.85
CA GLN A 151 -14.61 -5.18 2.27
C GLN A 151 -13.48 -6.03 1.68
N ALA A 152 -12.50 -5.42 1.02
CA ALA A 152 -11.32 -6.10 0.50
C ALA A 152 -10.44 -6.68 1.63
N VAL A 153 -10.23 -5.94 2.71
CA VAL A 153 -9.54 -6.45 3.92
C VAL A 153 -10.27 -7.68 4.47
N THR A 154 -11.58 -7.57 4.67
CA THR A 154 -12.42 -8.68 5.16
C THR A 154 -12.31 -9.91 4.25
N LEU A 155 -12.31 -9.71 2.93
CA LEU A 155 -12.17 -10.80 1.96
C LEU A 155 -10.80 -11.48 2.09
N VAL A 156 -9.71 -10.70 2.17
CA VAL A 156 -8.35 -11.23 2.30
C VAL A 156 -8.19 -12.02 3.61
N ASP A 157 -8.74 -11.51 4.72
CA ASP A 157 -8.75 -12.20 6.01
C ASP A 157 -9.51 -13.54 5.94
N VAL A 158 -10.68 -13.58 5.28
CA VAL A 158 -11.47 -14.81 5.10
C VAL A 158 -10.73 -15.83 4.23
N LEU A 159 -9.93 -15.39 3.27
CA LEU A 159 -9.09 -16.26 2.44
C LEU A 159 -7.85 -16.79 3.19
N GLY A 160 -7.52 -16.21 4.36
CA GLY A 160 -6.40 -16.60 5.20
C GLY A 160 -5.05 -16.08 4.72
N TYR A 161 -5.03 -14.93 4.04
CA TYR A 161 -3.82 -14.33 3.49
C TYR A 161 -3.33 -13.12 4.25
#